data_AF-A0A9D8TPF3-F1
#
_entry.id   AF-A0A9D8TPF3-F1
#
_cell.length_a   1.000
_cell.length_b   1.000
_cell.length_c   1.000
_cell.angle_alpha   90.00
_cell.angle_beta   90.00
_cell.angle_gamma   90.00
#
_symmetry.space_group_name_H-M   'P 1'
#
loop_
_entity.id
_entity.type
_entity.pdbx_description
1 polymer ?
#
loop_
_entity_poly.entity_id
_entity_poly.type
_entity_poly.pdbx_seq_one_letter_code
_entity_poly.pdbx_strand_id
1 'polypeptide(L)'
;MTDGTAKLVTTDGGLALSDGKNSVRGDFARLLPRIRRGNLSRELLVRAVKIKGIGEPLVADATAGLGEDSFLLAAAGCRVLLFEHDPVIADLLSDAIERAKRDPETAEIAARMTLIRGDSVPALPLLDPRPDVV
;
A
#
# COMPACT_ATOMS: atom_id res chain seq x y z
N MET A 1 2.23 -33.93 11.39
CA MET A 1 3.13 -32.75 11.32
C MET A 1 2.76 -32.02 10.04
N THR A 2 2.08 -30.88 10.13
CA THR A 2 1.78 -30.04 8.97
C THR A 2 3.09 -29.48 8.43
N ASP A 3 3.37 -29.76 7.16
CA ASP A 3 4.41 -29.14 6.35
C ASP A 3 4.38 -27.61 6.59
N GLY A 4 5.44 -27.06 7.17
CA GLY A 4 5.55 -25.66 7.61
C GLY A 4 5.66 -24.64 6.47
N THR A 5 5.14 -24.99 5.29
CA THR A 5 5.17 -24.15 4.10
C THR A 5 3.97 -23.21 4.10
N ALA A 6 4.25 -21.90 4.06
CA ALA A 6 3.21 -20.87 3.99
C ALA A 6 2.44 -20.94 2.66
N LYS A 7 1.13 -20.72 2.71
CA LYS A 7 0.21 -20.79 1.57
C LYS A 7 -0.73 -19.61 1.53
N LEU A 8 -1.09 -19.18 0.33
CA LEU A 8 -2.19 -18.24 0.13
C LEU A 8 -3.52 -18.94 0.42
N VAL A 9 -4.33 -18.34 1.29
CA VAL A 9 -5.65 -18.82 1.70
C VAL A 9 -6.66 -17.70 1.62
N THR A 10 -7.85 -17.98 1.09
CA THR A 10 -8.98 -17.04 1.11
C THR A 10 -9.72 -17.17 2.43
N THR A 11 -9.99 -16.04 3.07
CA THR A 11 -10.74 -15.94 4.33
C THR A 11 -11.90 -14.98 4.17
N ASP A 12 -12.81 -14.94 5.15
CA ASP A 12 -13.93 -13.97 5.16
C ASP A 12 -13.48 -12.51 5.10
N GLY A 13 -12.26 -12.22 5.56
CA GLY A 13 -11.70 -10.86 5.49
C GLY A 13 -10.69 -10.64 4.36
N GLY A 14 -10.63 -11.54 3.37
CA GLY A 14 -9.75 -11.42 2.19
C GLY A 14 -8.64 -12.47 2.12
N LEU A 15 -7.69 -12.23 1.23
CA LEU A 15 -6.54 -13.11 0.98
C LEU A 15 -5.51 -12.99 2.11
N ALA A 16 -5.00 -14.11 2.61
CA ALA A 16 -3.96 -14.16 3.62
C ALA A 16 -2.87 -15.16 3.26
N LEU A 17 -1.64 -14.91 3.69
CA LEU A 17 -0.56 -15.89 3.68
C LEU A 17 -0.48 -16.55 5.06
N SER A 18 -0.59 -17.87 5.12
CA SER A 18 -0.62 -18.62 6.39
C SER A 18 0.23 -19.88 6.37
N ASP A 19 0.90 -20.17 7.48
CA ASP A 19 1.63 -21.42 7.76
C ASP A 19 0.79 -22.41 8.61
N GLY A 20 -0.49 -22.11 8.83
CA GLY A 20 -1.41 -22.87 9.69
C GLY A 20 -1.38 -22.49 11.18
N LYS A 21 -0.42 -21.69 11.64
CA LYS A 21 -0.35 -21.14 13.01
C LYS A 21 -0.48 -19.63 13.02
N ASN A 22 0.18 -18.98 12.07
CA ASN A 22 0.21 -17.55 11.88
C ASN A 22 -0.42 -17.20 10.53
N SER A 23 -0.89 -15.95 10.41
CA SER A 23 -1.36 -15.42 9.14
C SER A 23 -1.01 -13.94 9.00
N VAL A 24 -0.71 -13.55 7.77
CA VAL A 24 -0.45 -12.15 7.38
C VAL A 24 -1.40 -11.78 6.26
N ARG A 25 -1.99 -10.59 6.36
CA ARG A 25 -2.92 -10.00 5.38
C ARG A 25 -2.78 -8.48 5.43
N GLY A 26 -2.90 -7.82 4.27
CA GLY A 26 -3.02 -6.36 4.23
C GLY A 26 -4.37 -5.88 4.78
N ASP A 27 -4.34 -4.93 5.73
CA ASP A 27 -5.52 -4.46 6.42
C ASP A 27 -5.41 -2.96 6.76
N PHE A 28 -5.77 -2.10 5.80
CA PHE A 28 -5.66 -0.65 5.94
C PHE A 28 -6.61 -0.04 6.97
N ALA A 29 -7.68 -0.74 7.36
CA ALA A 29 -8.60 -0.26 8.40
C ALA A 29 -7.87 -0.06 9.74
N ARG A 30 -6.81 -0.83 10.01
CA ARG A 30 -5.96 -0.70 11.19
C ARG A 30 -5.17 0.62 11.24
N LEU A 31 -5.01 1.29 10.09
CA LEU A 31 -4.30 2.56 9.96
C LEU A 31 -5.21 3.77 10.16
N LEU A 32 -6.54 3.58 10.13
CA LEU A 32 -7.52 4.65 10.31
C LEU A 32 -7.31 5.47 11.61
N PRO A 33 -6.94 4.89 12.77
CA PRO A 33 -6.63 5.68 13.97
C PRO A 33 -5.43 6.63 13.81
N ARG A 34 -4.46 6.31 12.95
CA ARG A 34 -3.31 7.18 12.62
C ARG A 34 -3.70 8.31 11.68
N ILE A 35 -4.66 8.06 10.80
CA ILE A 35 -5.19 9.05 9.85
C ILE A 35 -6.14 10.03 10.57
N ARG A 36 -7.03 9.49 11.40
CA ARG A 36 -8.02 10.26 12.15
C ARG A 36 -7.35 11.13 13.22
N ARG A 37 -8.11 12.11 13.73
CA ARG A 37 -7.70 13.01 14.83
C ARG A 37 -6.56 13.98 14.49
N GLY A 38 -6.29 14.22 13.20
CA GLY A 38 -5.25 15.15 12.76
C GLY A 38 -3.81 14.63 12.95
N ASN A 39 -3.67 13.36 13.34
CA ASN A 39 -2.38 12.73 13.59
C ASN A 39 -1.56 12.51 12.30
N LEU A 40 -2.23 12.36 11.15
CA LEU A 40 -1.57 12.12 9.87
C LEU A 40 -0.50 13.17 9.55
N SER A 41 -0.76 14.44 9.85
CA SER A 41 0.19 15.52 9.58
C SER A 41 1.46 15.46 10.44
N ARG A 42 1.45 14.68 11.53
CA ARG A 42 2.57 14.46 12.45
C ARG A 42 3.46 13.30 12.04
N GLU A 43 2.98 12.41 11.16
CA GLU A 43 3.77 11.30 10.63
C GLU A 43 5.00 11.85 9.90
N LEU A 44 6.19 11.35 10.27
CA LEU A 44 7.44 11.80 9.65
C LEU A 44 7.44 11.50 8.15
N LEU A 45 6.89 10.37 7.76
CA LEU A 45 6.71 9.96 6.37
C LEU A 45 5.88 10.99 5.58
N VAL A 46 4.73 11.41 6.12
CA VAL A 46 3.85 12.41 5.49
C VAL A 46 4.54 13.77 5.39
N ARG A 47 5.39 14.12 6.35
CA ARG A 47 6.17 15.37 6.30
C ARG A 47 7.26 15.33 5.24
N ALA A 48 7.86 14.16 5.00
CA ALA A 48 8.93 14.00 4.01
C ALA A 48 8.45 14.20 2.57
N VAL A 49 7.19 13.87 2.29
CA VAL A 49 6.62 13.97 0.93
C VAL A 49 5.92 15.30 0.62
N LYS A 50 5.90 16.25 1.56
CA LYS A 50 5.27 17.55 1.34
C LYS A 50 6.13 18.43 0.45
N ILE A 51 5.68 18.64 -0.78
CA ILE A 51 6.35 19.51 -1.75
C ILE A 51 5.58 20.82 -1.90
N LYS A 52 6.27 21.95 -1.71
CA LYS A 52 5.66 23.27 -1.81
C LYS A 52 5.18 23.53 -3.25
N GLY A 53 3.90 23.86 -3.40
CA GLY A 53 3.30 24.19 -4.70
C GLY A 53 2.74 23.00 -5.47
N ILE A 54 2.88 21.77 -4.95
CA ILE A 54 2.28 20.57 -5.54
C ILE A 54 1.13 20.11 -4.63
N GLY A 55 -0.10 20.12 -5.17
CA GLY A 55 -1.29 19.74 -4.42
C GLY A 55 -1.44 18.23 -4.25
N GLU A 56 -1.07 17.45 -5.27
CA GLU A 56 -1.16 15.99 -5.28
C GLU A 56 0.15 15.39 -5.82
N PRO A 57 1.20 15.27 -4.99
CA PRO A 57 2.47 14.69 -5.43
C PRO A 57 2.30 13.26 -5.93
N LEU A 58 2.99 12.93 -7.02
CA LEU A 58 3.16 11.56 -7.48
C LEU A 58 4.33 10.92 -6.73
N VAL A 59 4.05 9.87 -5.94
CA VAL A 59 5.04 9.12 -5.17
C VAL A 59 5.19 7.73 -5.77
N ALA A 60 6.42 7.25 -5.89
CA ALA A 60 6.71 5.87 -6.26
C ALA A 60 7.29 5.12 -5.06
N ASP A 61 6.49 4.30 -4.38
CA ASP A 61 6.98 3.39 -3.35
C ASP A 61 7.64 2.18 -4.03
N ALA A 62 8.97 2.17 -4.02
CA ALA A 62 9.77 1.16 -4.70
C ALA A 62 9.78 -0.21 -4.00
N THR A 63 9.23 -0.31 -2.78
CA THR A 63 9.25 -1.48 -1.90
C THR A 63 7.93 -1.62 -1.14
N ALA A 64 6.83 -1.70 -1.88
CA ALA A 64 5.48 -1.50 -1.35
C ALA A 64 5.10 -2.43 -0.19
N GLY A 65 5.54 -3.70 -0.22
CA GLY A 65 5.17 -4.69 0.79
C GLY A 65 3.65 -4.81 0.92
N LEU A 66 3.13 -4.67 2.13
CA LEU A 66 1.67 -4.68 2.38
C LEU A 66 1.01 -3.29 2.19
N GLY A 67 1.77 -2.28 1.78
CA GLY A 67 1.27 -0.97 1.37
C GLY A 67 0.84 -0.04 2.51
N GLU A 68 1.25 -0.31 3.77
CA GLU A 68 0.81 0.51 4.92
C GLU A 68 1.32 1.96 4.84
N ASP A 69 2.61 2.15 4.55
CA ASP A 69 3.22 3.47 4.38
C ASP A 69 2.64 4.18 3.15
N SER A 70 2.52 3.46 2.04
CA SER A 70 1.82 3.91 0.84
C SER A 70 0.37 4.37 1.12
N PHE A 71 -0.36 3.67 1.98
CA PHE A 71 -1.73 4.06 2.36
C PHE A 71 -1.75 5.37 3.17
N LEU A 72 -0.77 5.60 4.05
CA LEU A 72 -0.64 6.87 4.77
C LEU A 72 -0.27 8.03 3.84
N LEU A 73 0.58 7.78 2.85
CA LEU A 73 0.93 8.76 1.80
C LEU A 73 -0.29 9.10 0.94
N ALA A 74 -1.04 8.09 0.51
CA ALA A 74 -2.30 8.27 -0.20
C ALA A 74 -3.32 9.05 0.65
N ALA A 75 -3.40 8.77 1.95
CA ALA A 75 -4.27 9.50 2.87
C ALA A 75 -3.86 10.97 3.03
N ALA A 76 -2.59 11.29 2.81
CA ALA A 76 -2.08 12.65 2.80
C ALA A 76 -2.33 13.39 1.48
N GLY A 77 -2.94 12.73 0.49
CA GLY A 77 -3.33 13.29 -0.80
C GLY A 77 -2.41 12.90 -1.97
N CYS A 78 -1.33 12.14 -1.71
CA CYS A 78 -0.43 11.70 -2.78
C CYS A 78 -1.12 10.69 -3.72
N ARG A 79 -0.76 10.73 -5.00
CA ARG A 79 -0.97 9.60 -5.91
C ARG A 79 0.21 8.66 -5.74
N VAL A 80 -0.03 7.38 -5.44
CA VAL A 80 1.04 6.45 -5.10
C VAL A 80 1.09 5.32 -6.13
N LEU A 81 2.25 5.14 -6.74
CA LEU A 81 2.61 3.95 -7.51
C LEU A 81 3.34 2.98 -6.56
N LEU A 82 2.76 1.81 -6.33
CA LEU A 82 3.27 0.82 -5.40
C LEU A 82 3.96 -0.29 -6.20
N PHE A 83 5.28 -0.39 -6.11
CA PHE A 83 6.03 -1.47 -6.73
C PHE A 83 6.21 -2.64 -5.77
N GLU A 84 5.76 -3.82 -6.19
CA GLU A 84 6.01 -5.05 -5.45
C GLU A 84 6.49 -6.15 -6.40
N HIS A 85 7.68 -6.69 -6.11
CA HIS A 85 8.35 -7.70 -6.91
C HIS A 85 7.93 -9.11 -6.52
N ASP A 86 7.69 -9.37 -5.23
CA ASP A 86 7.24 -10.68 -4.78
C ASP A 86 5.78 -10.91 -5.19
N PRO A 87 5.49 -11.92 -6.02
CA PRO A 87 4.13 -12.12 -6.55
C PRO A 87 3.10 -12.47 -5.47
N VAL A 88 3.52 -13.13 -4.38
CA VAL A 88 2.63 -13.51 -3.27
C VAL A 88 2.26 -12.26 -2.48
N ILE A 89 3.23 -11.39 -2.18
CA ILE A 89 2.96 -10.12 -1.49
C ILE A 89 2.13 -9.19 -2.39
N ALA A 90 2.43 -9.14 -3.69
CA ALA A 90 1.63 -8.37 -4.65
C ALA A 90 0.16 -8.83 -4.70
N ASP A 91 -0.11 -10.13 -4.59
CA ASP A 91 -1.49 -10.64 -4.50
C ASP A 91 -2.19 -10.21 -3.22
N LEU A 92 -1.50 -10.26 -2.07
CA LEU A 92 -2.03 -9.78 -0.79
C LEU A 92 -2.32 -8.29 -0.81
N LEU A 93 -1.40 -7.49 -1.37
CA LEU A 93 -1.55 -6.06 -1.52
C LEU A 93 -2.69 -5.70 -2.48
N SER A 94 -2.79 -6.41 -3.61
CA SER A 94 -3.89 -6.25 -4.57
C SER A 94 -5.24 -6.51 -3.91
N ASP A 95 -5.37 -7.60 -3.13
CA ASP A 95 -6.60 -7.90 -2.38
C ASP A 95 -6.91 -6.81 -1.34
N ALA A 96 -5.91 -6.31 -0.62
CA ALA A 96 -6.08 -5.24 0.36
C ALA A 96 -6.56 -3.93 -0.26
N ILE A 97 -5.97 -3.51 -1.38
CA ILE A 97 -6.39 -2.32 -2.14
C ILE A 97 -7.83 -2.47 -2.63
N GLU A 98 -8.17 -3.63 -3.21
CA GLU A 98 -9.52 -3.86 -3.75
C GLU A 98 -10.59 -3.95 -2.66
N ARG A 99 -10.27 -4.48 -1.48
CA ARG A 99 -11.18 -4.40 -0.32
C ARG A 99 -11.34 -2.97 0.18
N ALA A 100 -10.24 -2.22 0.28
CA ALA A 100 -10.28 -0.83 0.74
C ALA A 100 -11.08 0.08 -0.21
N LYS A 101 -10.98 -0.13 -1.53
CA LYS A 101 -11.81 0.56 -2.53
C LYS A 101 -13.32 0.36 -2.33
N ARG A 102 -13.74 -0.72 -1.66
CA ARG A 102 -15.16 -1.04 -1.40
C ARG A 102 -15.65 -0.55 -0.04
N ASP A 103 -14.74 -0.18 0.86
CA ASP A 103 -15.07 0.34 2.18
C ASP A 103 -15.15 1.89 2.12
N PRO A 104 -16.31 2.51 2.41
CA PRO A 104 -16.47 3.97 2.37
C PRO A 104 -15.44 4.75 3.18
N GLU A 105 -14.91 4.19 4.27
CA GLU A 105 -13.93 4.89 5.11
C GLU A 105 -12.52 4.92 4.51
N THR A 106 -12.24 4.05 3.54
CA THR A 106 -10.91 3.91 2.92
C THR A 106 -10.91 4.08 1.40
N ALA A 107 -12.07 4.11 0.76
CA ALA A 107 -12.22 4.07 -0.70
C ALA A 107 -11.47 5.22 -1.41
N GLU A 108 -11.65 6.46 -0.94
CA GLU A 108 -11.00 7.64 -1.51
C GLU A 108 -9.47 7.62 -1.37
N ILE A 109 -8.98 7.00 -0.29
CA ILE A 109 -7.54 6.83 -0.06
C ILE A 109 -7.00 5.76 -1.02
N ALA A 110 -7.64 4.59 -1.03
CA ALA A 110 -7.24 3.46 -1.88
C ALA A 110 -7.35 3.77 -3.38
N ALA A 111 -8.25 4.67 -3.79
CA ALA A 111 -8.38 5.13 -5.17
C ALA A 111 -7.11 5.84 -5.68
N ARG A 112 -6.27 6.38 -4.79
CA ARG A 112 -5.00 7.02 -5.13
C ARG A 112 -3.83 6.03 -5.26
N MET A 113 -4.06 4.75 -4.98
CA MET A 113 -3.04 3.70 -4.96
C MET A 113 -3.11 2.85 -6.23
N THR A 114 -1.98 2.73 -6.93
CA THR A 114 -1.85 1.88 -8.12
C THR A 114 -0.73 0.88 -7.92
N LEU A 115 -1.07 -0.40 -7.86
CA LEU A 115 -0.10 -1.49 -7.79
C LEU A 115 0.56 -1.73 -9.15
N ILE A 116 1.88 -1.76 -9.17
CA ILE A 116 2.72 -2.18 -10.28
C ILE A 116 3.47 -3.44 -9.83
N ARG A 117 3.17 -4.56 -10.50
CA ARG A 117 3.80 -5.86 -10.22
C ARG A 117 5.13 -5.94 -10.96
N GLY A 118 6.21 -6.16 -10.22
CA GLY A 118 7.55 -6.33 -10.78
C GLY A 118 8.63 -5.56 -10.03
N ASP A 119 9.87 -5.71 -10.51
CA ASP A 119 11.04 -5.02 -9.97
C ASP A 119 10.98 -3.51 -10.25
N SER A 120 11.13 -2.70 -9.21
CA SER A 120 11.15 -1.24 -9.30
C SER A 120 12.40 -0.71 -10.00
N VAL A 121 13.54 -1.40 -9.92
CA VAL A 121 14.82 -0.97 -10.50
C VAL A 121 14.72 -0.72 -12.01
N PRO A 122 14.23 -1.67 -12.85
CA PRO A 122 14.07 -1.43 -14.28
C PRO A 122 12.84 -0.58 -14.61
N ALA A 123 11.82 -0.54 -13.74
CA ALA A 123 10.55 0.12 -14.03
C ALA A 123 10.55 1.63 -13.73
N LEU A 124 11.18 2.06 -12.63
CA LEU A 124 11.23 3.47 -12.21
C LEU A 124 11.79 4.41 -13.29
N PRO A 125 12.87 4.09 -14.01
CA PRO A 125 13.40 4.96 -15.07
C PRO A 125 12.46 5.15 -16.26
N LEU A 126 11.47 4.26 -16.42
CA LEU A 126 10.52 4.26 -17.54
C LEU A 126 9.23 5.03 -17.23
N LEU A 127 9.05 5.51 -15.99
CA LEU A 127 7.86 6.26 -15.61
C LEU A 127 7.80 7.62 -16.29
N ASP A 128 6.64 7.90 -16.90
CA ASP A 128 6.28 9.20 -17.46
C ASP A 128 4.83 9.55 -17.06
N PRO A 129 4.59 10.63 -16.30
CA PRO A 129 5.59 11.55 -15.75
C PRO A 129 6.49 10.87 -14.70
N ARG A 130 7.68 11.46 -14.49
CA ARG A 130 8.54 11.06 -13.37
C ARG A 130 7.84 11.35 -12.03
N PRO A 131 7.97 10.47 -11.03
CA PRO A 131 7.44 10.75 -9.71
C PRO A 131 8.18 11.93 -9.05
N ASP A 132 7.46 12.69 -8.25
CA ASP A 132 8.02 13.80 -7.46
C ASP A 132 8.86 13.28 -6.28
N VAL A 133 8.53 12.08 -5.77
CA VAL A 133 9.24 11.39 -4.68
C VAL A 133 9.35 9.89 -5.02
N VAL A 134 10.51 9.31 -4.71
CA VAL A 134 10.74 7.85 -4.67
C VAL A 134 11.12 7.48 -3.25
#